data_AF-A0A0F9P0I2-F1
#
_entry.id   AF-A0A0F9P0I2-F1
#
_cell.length_a   1.000
_cell.length_b   1.000
_cell.length_c   1.000
_cell.angle_alpha   90.00
_cell.angle_beta   90.00
_cell.angle_gamma   90.00
#
_symmetry.space_group_name_H-M   'P 1'
#
loop_
_entity.id
_entity.type
_entity.pdbx_description
1 polymer ?
#
loop_
_entity_poly.entity_id
_entity_poly.type
_entity_poly.pdbx_seq_one_letter_code
_entity_poly.pdbx_strand_id
1 'polypeptide(L)'
;MAGKLVSENFKERHGSNKDFKHGSKWDAYKESFRTEARWMKAVQHLKEKGELEGDPRDIGKLMKEVRNDIRAEEGEDIRAHLWEIFGDELIRKSSAGLAPWYKERLLDQILEETNNGN
;
A
#
# COMPACT_ATOMS: atom_id res chain seq x y z
N MET A 1 -13.33 -23.40 -1.83
CA MET A 1 -12.61 -23.52 -0.55
C MET A 1 -11.12 -23.42 -0.82
N ALA A 2 -10.48 -22.36 -0.32
CA ALA A 2 -9.04 -22.28 -0.08
C ALA A 2 -8.84 -21.08 0.86
N GLY A 3 -9.25 -21.24 2.13
CA GLY A 3 -8.95 -20.27 3.17
C GLY A 3 -7.43 -20.29 3.39
N LYS A 4 -6.76 -19.20 3.01
CA LYS A 4 -5.34 -19.00 3.28
C LYS A 4 -5.17 -19.02 4.81
N LEU A 5 -4.39 -19.97 5.32
CA LEU A 5 -4.03 -20.07 6.72
C LEU A 5 -3.23 -18.82 7.09
N VAL A 6 -3.92 -17.85 7.69
CA VAL A 6 -3.30 -16.73 8.38
C VAL A 6 -2.64 -17.30 9.63
N SER A 7 -1.33 -17.12 9.77
CA SER A 7 -0.62 -17.50 10.99
C SER A 7 -1.21 -16.74 12.18
N GLU A 8 -1.41 -17.43 13.31
CA GLU A 8 -2.03 -16.80 14.49
C GLU A 8 -1.26 -15.59 15.02
N ASN A 9 0.05 -15.49 14.72
CA ASN A 9 0.88 -14.33 15.03
C ASN A 9 0.37 -13.01 14.40
N PHE A 10 -0.51 -13.06 13.38
CA PHE A 10 -1.11 -11.85 12.81
C PHE A 10 -2.19 -11.24 13.72
N LYS A 11 -2.80 -12.02 14.63
CA LYS A 11 -3.81 -11.52 15.59
C LYS A 11 -3.19 -10.67 16.71
N GLU A 12 -1.88 -10.78 16.94
CA GLU A 12 -1.18 -10.08 18.02
C GLU A 12 -0.73 -8.64 17.69
N ARG A 13 -0.99 -8.13 16.48
CA ARG A 13 -0.68 -6.72 16.12
C ARG A 13 -1.68 -5.70 16.68
N HIS A 14 -2.33 -6.03 17.79
CA HIS A 14 -3.25 -5.15 18.54
C HIS A 14 -2.60 -4.55 19.81
N GLY A 15 -1.29 -4.34 19.81
CA GLY A 15 -0.60 -3.51 20.81
C GLY A 15 -0.65 -2.03 20.43
N SER A 16 -1.75 -1.34 20.71
CA SER A 16 -1.86 0.10 20.44
C SER A 16 -0.92 0.91 21.33
N ASN A 17 0.12 1.53 20.77
CA ASN A 17 0.92 2.53 21.47
C ASN A 17 0.13 3.86 21.47
N LYS A 18 -0.29 4.34 22.64
CA LYS A 18 -1.31 5.40 22.78
C LYS A 18 -0.78 6.83 22.63
N ASP A 19 0.52 7.02 22.38
CA ASP A 19 1.17 8.34 22.44
C ASP A 19 1.45 9.02 21.09
N PHE A 20 0.90 8.53 19.98
CA PHE A 20 1.07 9.17 18.66
C PHE A 20 -0.26 9.58 18.04
N LYS A 21 -0.60 10.87 18.09
CA LYS A 21 -1.69 11.46 17.29
C LYS A 21 -1.24 12.71 16.54
N HIS A 22 -1.04 12.57 15.23
CA HIS A 22 -1.60 13.37 14.12
C HIS A 22 -0.85 12.98 12.84
N GLY A 23 -1.36 11.94 12.15
CA GLY A 23 -0.87 11.47 10.86
C GLY A 23 -2.04 10.89 10.07
N SER A 24 -1.95 10.93 8.74
CA SER A 24 -2.92 10.30 7.85
C SER A 24 -3.04 8.79 8.15
N LYS A 25 -4.12 8.12 7.72
CA LYS A 25 -4.23 6.65 7.82
C LYS A 25 -2.97 5.94 7.30
N TRP A 26 -2.36 6.53 6.26
CA TRP A 26 -1.09 6.09 5.70
C TRP A 26 0.10 6.23 6.66
N ASP A 27 0.17 7.28 7.46
CA ASP A 27 1.24 7.45 8.46
C ASP A 27 1.17 6.41 9.57
N ALA A 28 -0.03 6.15 10.08
CA ALA A 28 -0.25 5.09 11.06
C ALA A 28 0.10 3.71 10.49
N TYR A 29 -0.25 3.45 9.22
CA TYR A 29 0.09 2.20 8.54
C TYR A 29 1.61 2.01 8.42
N LYS A 30 2.35 3.04 7.98
CA LYS A 30 3.83 3.00 7.91
C LYS A 30 4.46 2.68 9.26
N GLU A 31 4.01 3.31 10.33
CA GLU A 31 4.57 3.09 11.67
C GLU A 31 4.39 1.64 12.12
N SER A 32 3.31 0.98 11.71
CA SER A 32 3.11 -0.43 12.05
C SER A 32 4.25 -1.34 11.55
N PHE A 33 4.94 -1.01 10.45
CA PHE A 33 6.04 -1.85 9.93
C PHE A 33 7.32 -1.77 10.78
N ARG A 34 7.43 -0.79 11.69
CA ARG A 34 8.60 -0.55 12.54
C ARG A 34 8.53 -1.39 13.81
N THR A 35 8.76 -2.69 13.66
CA THR A 35 8.74 -3.63 14.79
C THR A 35 10.11 -4.24 15.05
N GLU A 36 10.45 -4.40 16.33
CA GLU A 36 11.69 -5.07 16.75
C GLU A 36 11.75 -6.52 16.25
N ALA A 37 10.62 -7.24 16.24
CA ALA A 37 10.52 -8.60 15.72
C ALA A 37 11.02 -8.70 14.26
N ARG A 38 10.68 -7.72 13.41
CA ARG A 38 11.16 -7.67 12.02
C ARG A 38 12.67 -7.43 11.95
N TRP A 39 13.22 -6.58 12.81
CA TRP A 39 14.66 -6.34 12.86
C TRP A 39 15.42 -7.58 13.37
N MET A 40 14.89 -8.25 14.39
CA MET A 40 15.44 -9.50 14.91
C MET A 40 15.45 -10.62 13.87
N LYS A 41 14.39 -10.71 13.05
CA LYS A 41 14.34 -11.64 11.92
C LYS A 41 15.46 -11.37 10.91
N ALA A 42 15.72 -10.10 10.59
CA ALA A 42 16.83 -9.73 9.69
C ALA A 42 18.20 -10.09 10.29
N VAL A 43 18.40 -9.83 11.59
CA VAL A 43 19.63 -10.23 12.31
C VAL A 43 19.81 -11.74 12.26
N GLN A 44 18.75 -12.51 12.56
CA GLN A 44 18.78 -13.97 12.51
C GLN A 44 19.15 -14.48 11.12
N HIS A 45 18.50 -13.96 10.07
CA HIS A 45 18.72 -14.41 8.71
C HIS A 45 20.15 -14.12 8.22
N LEU A 46 20.71 -12.94 8.50
CA LEU A 46 22.09 -12.63 8.14
C LEU A 46 23.10 -13.44 8.96
N LYS A 47 22.79 -13.73 10.23
CA LYS A 47 23.62 -14.59 11.08
C LYS A 47 23.66 -16.02 10.54
N GLU A 48 22.51 -16.58 10.16
CA GLU A 48 22.40 -17.93 9.58
C GLU A 48 23.12 -18.05 8.23
N LYS A 49 23.17 -16.96 7.45
CA LYS A 49 23.96 -16.87 6.21
C LYS A 49 25.47 -16.68 6.43
N GLY A 50 25.91 -16.42 7.67
CA GLY A 50 27.30 -16.06 7.95
C GLY A 50 27.70 -14.69 7.42
N GLU A 51 26.74 -13.81 7.13
CA GLU A 51 26.97 -12.47 6.58
C GLU A 51 27.01 -11.38 7.66
N LEU A 52 26.76 -11.74 8.93
CA LEU A 52 26.80 -10.82 10.07
C LEU A 52 28.15 -10.91 10.77
N GLU A 53 28.88 -9.79 10.80
CA GLU A 53 30.23 -9.67 11.38
C GLU A 53 30.19 -9.18 12.84
N GLY A 54 29.06 -8.62 13.28
CA GLY A 54 28.91 -8.03 14.61
C GLY A 54 29.50 -6.63 14.71
N ASP A 55 29.65 -5.95 13.56
CA ASP A 55 30.24 -4.62 13.44
C ASP A 55 29.18 -3.60 12.96
N PRO A 56 29.26 -2.31 13.32
CA PRO A 56 28.38 -1.27 12.79
C PRO A 56 28.26 -1.22 11.26
N ARG A 57 29.23 -1.76 10.51
CA ARG A 57 29.16 -1.92 9.04
C ARG A 57 28.01 -2.83 8.58
N ASP A 58 27.51 -3.71 9.44
CA ASP A 58 26.39 -4.60 9.12
C ASP A 58 25.05 -3.87 8.99
N ILE A 59 24.93 -2.63 9.49
CA ILE A 59 23.69 -1.83 9.42
C ILE A 59 23.16 -1.75 7.97
N GLY A 60 24.06 -1.58 6.99
CA GLY A 60 23.68 -1.54 5.58
C GLY A 60 23.04 -2.85 5.10
N LYS A 61 23.60 -4.00 5.50
CA LYS A 61 23.08 -5.34 5.17
C LYS A 61 21.73 -5.55 5.85
N LEU A 62 21.61 -5.21 7.14
CA LEU A 62 20.37 -5.32 7.91
C LEU A 62 19.23 -4.47 7.31
N MET A 63 19.52 -3.22 6.95
CA MET A 63 18.53 -2.35 6.28
C MET A 63 18.09 -2.90 4.92
N LYS A 64 18.98 -3.55 4.18
CA LYS A 64 18.63 -4.19 2.91
C LYS A 64 17.75 -5.42 3.15
N GLU A 65 18.09 -6.23 4.15
CA GLU A 65 17.34 -7.43 4.51
C GLU A 65 15.90 -7.09 4.95
N VAL A 66 15.73 -6.11 5.83
CA VAL A 66 14.40 -5.63 6.25
C VAL A 66 13.57 -5.12 5.06
N ARG A 67 14.19 -4.39 4.11
CA ARG A 67 13.48 -3.91 2.91
C ARG A 67 13.05 -5.06 2.00
N ASN A 68 13.86 -6.10 1.89
CA ASN A 68 13.53 -7.28 1.11
C ASN A 68 12.39 -8.08 1.75
N ASP A 69 12.44 -8.28 3.07
CA ASP A 69 11.39 -8.91 3.87
C ASP A 69 10.03 -8.24 3.64
N ILE A 70 9.96 -6.92 3.81
CA ILE A 70 8.72 -6.15 3.59
C ILE A 70 8.20 -6.33 2.15
N ARG A 71 9.08 -6.25 1.15
CA ARG A 71 8.66 -6.40 -0.26
C ARG A 71 8.13 -7.80 -0.56
N ALA A 72 8.75 -8.82 0.02
CA ALA A 72 8.41 -10.21 -0.24
C ALA A 72 7.13 -10.63 0.50
N GLU A 73 6.97 -10.25 1.76
CA GLU A 73 5.87 -10.72 2.61
C GLU A 73 4.65 -9.81 2.56
N GLU A 74 4.86 -8.50 2.48
CA GLU A 74 3.81 -7.49 2.71
C GLU A 74 3.42 -6.74 1.43
N GLY A 75 4.06 -7.04 0.29
CA GLY A 75 3.90 -6.28 -0.94
C GLY A 75 2.45 -6.21 -1.45
N GLU A 76 1.72 -7.33 -1.41
CA GLU A 76 0.31 -7.36 -1.79
C GLU A 76 -0.59 -6.65 -0.78
N ASP A 77 -0.34 -6.84 0.51
CA ASP A 77 -1.14 -6.22 1.57
C ASP A 77 -0.98 -4.69 1.57
N ILE A 78 0.25 -4.20 1.31
CA ILE A 78 0.52 -2.78 1.08
C ILE A 78 -0.24 -2.26 -0.15
N ARG A 79 -0.25 -3.00 -1.26
CA ARG A 79 -1.01 -2.61 -2.47
C ARG A 79 -2.51 -2.51 -2.19
N ALA A 80 -3.08 -3.51 -1.53
CA ALA A 80 -4.49 -3.54 -1.16
C ALA A 80 -4.84 -2.37 -0.23
N HIS A 81 -4.01 -2.09 0.77
CA HIS A 81 -4.26 -0.99 1.70
C HIS A 81 -4.10 0.40 1.05
N LEU A 82 -3.14 0.57 0.13
CA LEU A 82 -3.03 1.79 -0.66
C LEU A 82 -4.29 2.01 -1.53
N TRP A 83 -4.82 0.94 -2.12
CA TRP A 83 -6.07 1.02 -2.87
C TRP A 83 -7.26 1.41 -1.99
N GLU A 84 -7.35 0.86 -0.77
CA GLU A 84 -8.40 1.24 0.19
C GLU A 84 -8.33 2.73 0.57
N ILE A 85 -7.13 3.28 0.76
CA ILE A 85 -6.97 4.69 1.16
C ILE A 85 -7.23 5.64 -0.02
N PHE A 86 -6.71 5.32 -1.21
CA PHE A 86 -6.63 6.29 -2.32
C PHE A 86 -7.52 5.95 -3.53
N GLY A 87 -8.02 4.72 -3.65
CA GLY A 87 -8.73 4.22 -4.82
C GLY A 87 -10.05 4.95 -5.09
N ASP A 88 -10.88 5.13 -4.05
CA ASP A 88 -12.18 5.81 -4.20
C ASP A 88 -12.01 7.29 -4.61
N GLU A 89 -11.01 7.96 -4.06
CA GLU A 89 -10.71 9.34 -4.45
C GLU A 89 -10.29 9.41 -5.91
N LEU A 90 -9.40 8.50 -6.35
CA LEU A 90 -8.95 8.40 -7.73
C LEU A 90 -10.13 8.17 -8.68
N ILE A 91 -11.01 7.21 -8.39
CA ILE A 91 -12.18 6.87 -9.22
C ILE A 91 -13.14 8.06 -9.31
N ARG A 92 -13.42 8.71 -8.18
CA ARG A 92 -14.32 9.86 -8.15
C ARG A 92 -13.77 11.03 -8.95
N LYS A 93 -12.46 11.31 -8.82
CA LYS A 93 -11.80 12.40 -9.53
C LYS A 93 -11.67 12.12 -11.03
N SER A 94 -11.36 10.89 -11.42
CA SER A 94 -11.29 10.51 -12.84
C SER A 94 -12.64 10.59 -13.56
N SER A 95 -13.72 10.35 -12.83
CA SER A 95 -15.10 10.39 -13.37
C SER A 95 -15.74 11.78 -13.27
N ALA A 96 -15.08 12.74 -12.62
CA ALA A 96 -15.60 14.10 -12.48
C ALA A 96 -15.62 14.80 -13.84
N GLY A 97 -16.76 15.43 -14.18
CA GLY A 97 -16.92 16.12 -15.48
C GLY A 97 -17.41 15.22 -16.62
N LEU A 98 -17.55 13.91 -16.41
CA LEU A 98 -18.08 12.99 -17.42
C LEU A 98 -19.50 13.38 -17.85
N ALA A 99 -20.38 13.72 -16.90
CA ALA A 99 -21.77 14.06 -17.19
C ALA A 99 -21.93 15.33 -18.06
N PRO A 100 -21.32 16.49 -17.74
CA PRO A 100 -21.41 17.66 -18.64
C PRO A 100 -20.76 17.39 -20.00
N TRP A 101 -19.59 16.72 -20.03
CA TRP A 101 -18.93 16.35 -21.28
C TRP A 101 -19.82 15.49 -22.20
N TYR A 102 -20.51 14.49 -21.62
CA TYR A 102 -21.35 13.61 -22.42
C TYR A 102 -22.62 14.32 -22.93
N LYS A 103 -23.17 15.26 -22.16
CA LYS A 103 -24.31 16.08 -22.61
C LYS A 103 -23.94 16.96 -23.80
N GLU A 104 -22.75 17.57 -23.76
CA GLU A 104 -22.22 18.37 -24.88
C GLU A 104 -22.09 17.51 -26.14
N ARG A 105 -21.50 16.32 -26.01
CA ARG A 105 -21.39 15.35 -27.11
C ARG A 105 -22.73 14.97 -27.74
N LEU A 106 -23.75 14.72 -26.93
CA LEU A 106 -25.09 14.39 -27.43
C LEU A 106 -25.72 15.57 -28.18
N LEU A 107 -25.50 16.81 -27.69
CA LEU A 107 -26.00 18.00 -28.37
C LEU A 107 -25.34 18.19 -29.73
N ASP A 108 -24.02 18.00 -29.81
CA ASP A 108 -23.27 18.09 -31.07
C ASP A 108 -23.81 17.12 -32.12
N GLN A 109 -24.10 15.88 -31.72
CA GLN A 109 -24.67 14.85 -32.62
C GLN A 109 -26.03 15.27 -33.19
N ILE A 110 -26.92 15.79 -32.34
CA ILE A 110 -28.25 16.26 -32.77
C ILE A 110 -28.14 17.42 -33.77
N LEU A 111 -27.20 18.34 -33.53
CA LEU A 111 -26.96 19.48 -34.42
C LEU A 111 -26.39 19.02 -35.78
N GLU A 112 -25.45 18.08 -35.78
CA GLU A 112 -24.90 17.48 -37.01
C GLU A 112 -25.97 16.77 -37.84
N GLU A 113 -26.84 15.97 -37.20
CA GLU A 113 -27.96 15.29 -37.87
C GLU A 113 -28.96 16.29 -38.49
N THR A 114 -29.29 17.37 -37.76
CA THR A 114 -30.21 18.40 -38.24
C THR A 114 -29.64 19.17 -39.43
N ASN A 115 -28.32 19.39 -39.48
CA ASN A 115 -27.65 20.08 -40.57
C ASN A 115 -27.48 19.21 -41.83
N ASN A 116 -27.44 17.89 -41.70
CA ASN A 116 -27.33 16.95 -42.83
C ASN A 116 -28.69 16.52 -43.40
N GLY A 117 -29.79 16.80 -42.68
CA GLY A 117 -31.17 16.50 -43.09
C GLY A 117 -31.91 17.63 -43.82
N ASN A 118 -31.28 18.79 -44.01
CA ASN A 118 -31.73 19.91 -44.84
C ASN A 118 -30.88 20.01 -46.11
#